data_AF-A0A7V4K2P0-F1
#
_entry.id   AF-A0A7V4K2P0-F1
#
_cell.length_a   1.000
_cell.length_b   1.000
_cell.length_c   1.000
_cell.angle_alpha   90.00
_cell.angle_beta   90.00
_cell.angle_gamma   90.00
#
_symmetry.space_group_name_H-M   'P 1'
#
loop_
_entity.id
_entity.type
_entity.pdbx_description
1 polymer ?
#
loop_
_entity_poly.entity_id
_entity_poly.type
_entity_poly.pdbx_seq_one_letter_code
_entity_poly.pdbx_strand_id
1 'polypeptide(L)'
;MIAAGIGGQGVLFLTRILCEVALKKKEHVIASEVHGMSQRGGSVTSHVKIGNFRGPLIKPGNADLLLALDWKEGLRNLHMLKRGGRAVFNAPFKFKIPATEIYSIDATESARRLGDIQLANLVILGYALSLNVLPFRSDEVRDVVHMLLPISKKELGLKALEAGFEGVIITPERRISYKTLKEILKGGVT
;
A
#
# COMPACT_ATOMS: atom_id res chain seq x y z
N MET A 1 -0.35 -10.46 -2.87
CA MET A 1 -0.77 -9.19 -2.24
C MET A 1 -1.47 -8.29 -3.26
N ILE A 2 -2.30 -7.36 -2.78
CA ILE A 2 -2.95 -6.33 -3.57
C ILE A 2 -2.37 -4.97 -3.17
N ALA A 3 -2.00 -4.14 -4.13
CA ALA A 3 -1.77 -2.72 -3.91
C ALA A 3 -2.91 -1.93 -4.56
N ALA A 4 -3.57 -1.04 -3.82
CA ALA A 4 -4.72 -0.30 -4.29
C ALA A 4 -4.59 1.19 -3.97
N GLY A 5 -5.09 2.04 -4.85
CA GLY A 5 -5.07 3.49 -4.66
C GLY A 5 -5.64 4.22 -5.86
N ILE A 6 -5.43 5.52 -5.87
CA ILE A 6 -5.87 6.42 -6.94
C ILE A 6 -4.67 6.70 -7.86
N GLY A 7 -4.92 6.82 -9.17
CA GLY A 7 -3.91 7.19 -10.16
C GLY A 7 -3.16 8.47 -9.73
N GLY A 8 -1.82 8.38 -9.66
CA GLY A 8 -0.94 9.44 -9.16
C GLY A 8 -0.37 9.20 -7.75
N GLN A 9 -0.95 8.29 -6.95
CA GLN A 9 -0.44 7.98 -5.60
C GLN A 9 0.77 7.04 -5.58
N GLY A 10 1.21 6.53 -6.73
CA GLY A 10 2.40 5.67 -6.83
C GLY A 10 2.15 4.18 -6.54
N VAL A 11 0.94 3.66 -6.82
CA VAL A 11 0.62 2.21 -6.73
C VAL A 11 1.58 1.37 -7.59
N LEU A 12 1.84 1.81 -8.82
CA LEU A 12 2.73 1.10 -9.76
C LEU A 12 4.20 1.21 -9.34
N PHE A 13 4.60 2.36 -8.80
CA PHE A 13 5.95 2.53 -8.26
C PHE A 13 6.19 1.61 -7.06
N LEU A 14 5.23 1.54 -6.14
CA LEU A 14 5.28 0.61 -5.01
C LEU A 14 5.32 -0.85 -5.50
N THR A 15 4.49 -1.20 -6.47
CA THR A 15 4.50 -2.53 -7.11
C THR A 15 5.86 -2.85 -7.71
N ARG A 16 6.44 -1.90 -8.46
CA ARG A 16 7.76 -2.06 -9.09
C ARG A 16 8.84 -2.30 -8.06
N ILE A 17 8.86 -1.55 -6.94
CA ILE A 17 9.82 -1.78 -5.85
C ILE A 17 9.72 -3.24 -5.37
N LEU A 18 8.52 -3.72 -5.06
CA LEU A 18 8.32 -5.09 -4.56
C LEU A 18 8.78 -6.16 -5.58
N CYS A 19 8.50 -5.94 -6.88
CA CYS A 19 8.96 -6.82 -7.93
C CYS A 19 10.48 -6.84 -8.07
N GLU A 20 11.13 -5.69 -8.06
CA GLU A 20 12.60 -5.60 -8.18
C GLU A 20 13.30 -6.25 -6.97
N VAL A 21 12.74 -6.10 -5.76
CA VAL A 21 13.25 -6.80 -4.57
C VAL A 21 13.10 -8.32 -4.74
N ALA A 22 11.95 -8.82 -5.21
CA ALA A 22 11.74 -10.24 -5.48
C ALA A 22 12.72 -10.78 -6.54
N LEU A 23 12.91 -10.05 -7.65
CA LEU A 23 13.82 -10.44 -8.73
C LEU A 23 15.28 -10.50 -8.24
N LYS A 24 15.71 -9.54 -7.41
CA LYS A 24 17.04 -9.58 -6.78
C LYS A 24 17.25 -10.79 -5.89
N LYS A 25 16.19 -11.28 -5.24
CA LYS A 25 16.19 -12.52 -4.45
C LYS A 25 16.05 -13.79 -5.32
N LYS A 26 16.01 -13.65 -6.65
CA LYS A 26 15.79 -14.73 -7.62
C LYS A 26 14.44 -15.46 -7.42
N GLU A 27 13.47 -14.76 -6.85
CA GLU A 27 12.12 -15.27 -6.69
C GLU A 27 11.31 -15.06 -7.98
N HIS A 28 10.38 -15.97 -8.23
CA HIS A 28 9.38 -15.74 -9.25
C HIS A 28 8.45 -14.62 -8.81
N VAL A 29 8.18 -13.67 -9.69
CA VAL A 29 7.25 -12.58 -9.41
C VAL A 29 6.43 -12.25 -10.66
N ILE A 30 5.15 -11.97 -10.45
CA ILE A 30 4.28 -11.36 -11.46
C ILE A 30 3.49 -10.23 -10.84
N ALA A 31 3.43 -9.12 -11.57
CA ALA A 31 2.52 -8.02 -11.29
C ALA A 31 1.50 -7.94 -12.43
N SER A 32 0.24 -7.72 -12.08
CA SER A 32 -0.83 -7.49 -13.05
C SER A 32 -1.69 -6.35 -12.59
N GLU A 33 -1.76 -5.32 -13.42
CA GLU A 33 -2.43 -4.07 -13.09
C GLU A 33 -3.81 -4.04 -13.71
N VAL A 34 -4.78 -3.62 -12.92
CA VAL A 34 -6.13 -3.32 -13.34
C VAL A 34 -6.33 -1.83 -13.10
N HIS A 35 -6.38 -1.07 -14.17
CA HIS A 35 -6.71 0.34 -14.13
C HIS A 35 -8.12 0.55 -14.67
N GLY A 36 -8.86 1.50 -14.09
CA GLY A 36 -10.04 2.04 -14.78
C GLY A 36 -9.64 2.72 -16.10
N MET A 37 -10.61 3.05 -16.95
CA MET A 37 -10.35 3.75 -18.23
C MET A 37 -9.74 5.15 -18.08
N SER A 38 -9.67 5.69 -16.86
CA SER A 38 -8.99 6.96 -16.55
C SER A 38 -7.63 6.74 -15.90
N GLN A 39 -6.55 7.10 -16.60
CA GLN A 39 -5.16 6.98 -16.12
C GLN A 39 -4.80 8.02 -15.03
N ARG A 40 -5.64 9.05 -14.78
CA ARG A 40 -5.46 10.04 -13.70
C ARG A 40 -6.75 10.19 -12.90
N GLY A 41 -6.65 10.08 -11.57
CA GLY A 41 -7.80 10.14 -10.67
C GLY A 41 -8.69 8.89 -10.65
N GLY A 42 -8.43 7.89 -11.50
CA GLY A 42 -9.12 6.61 -11.51
C GLY A 42 -8.60 5.64 -10.44
N SER A 43 -9.42 4.64 -10.11
CA SER A 43 -9.00 3.49 -9.29
C SER A 43 -7.90 2.71 -10.01
N VAL A 44 -6.84 2.41 -9.26
CA VAL A 44 -5.71 1.59 -9.69
C VAL A 44 -5.54 0.46 -8.69
N THR A 45 -5.58 -0.77 -9.18
CA THR A 45 -5.35 -1.98 -8.39
C THR A 45 -4.27 -2.82 -9.04
N SER A 46 -3.26 -3.23 -8.28
CA SER A 46 -2.16 -4.07 -8.73
C SER A 46 -2.16 -5.37 -7.96
N HIS A 47 -2.17 -6.49 -8.68
CA HIS A 47 -2.04 -7.83 -8.15
C HIS A 47 -0.56 -8.23 -8.20
N VAL A 48 0.05 -8.47 -7.04
CA VAL A 48 1.46 -8.85 -6.95
C VAL A 48 1.56 -10.23 -6.32
N LYS A 49 2.17 -11.17 -7.02
CA LYS A 49 2.39 -12.55 -6.55
C LYS A 49 3.87 -12.85 -6.61
N ILE A 50 4.42 -13.34 -5.50
CA ILE A 50 5.83 -13.68 -5.32
C ILE A 50 5.93 -15.13 -4.88
N GLY A 51 6.93 -15.86 -5.36
CA GLY A 51 7.13 -17.28 -5.09
C GLY A 51 6.35 -18.16 -6.08
N ASN A 52 5.85 -19.30 -5.60
CA ASN A 52 5.17 -20.25 -6.46
C ASN A 52 3.71 -19.85 -6.72
N PHE A 53 3.36 -19.57 -7.98
CA PHE A 53 1.99 -19.23 -8.36
C PHE A 53 1.59 -19.77 -9.74
N ARG A 54 0.28 -19.87 -9.95
CA ARG A 54 -0.35 -20.10 -11.26
C ARG A 54 -1.24 -18.92 -11.64
N GLY A 55 -1.11 -18.47 -12.89
CA GLY A 55 -1.89 -17.37 -13.46
C GLY A 55 -1.55 -15.97 -12.90
N PRO A 56 -1.96 -14.91 -13.62
CA PRO A 56 -1.57 -13.53 -13.30
C PRO A 56 -2.38 -12.93 -12.14
N LEU A 57 -3.68 -13.22 -12.07
CA LEU A 57 -4.58 -12.56 -11.12
C LEU A 57 -4.69 -13.32 -9.79
N ILE A 58 -4.89 -12.56 -8.72
CA ILE A 58 -5.30 -13.09 -7.40
C ILE A 58 -6.82 -13.18 -7.40
N LYS A 59 -7.36 -14.32 -6.97
CA LYS A 59 -8.82 -14.49 -6.83
C LYS A 59 -9.34 -13.76 -5.59
N PRO A 60 -10.62 -13.34 -5.56
CA PRO A 60 -11.25 -12.85 -4.34
C PRO A 60 -11.02 -13.79 -3.15
N GLY A 61 -10.82 -13.25 -1.96
CA GLY A 61 -10.57 -14.03 -0.74
C GLY A 61 -9.22 -14.77 -0.67
N ASN A 62 -8.25 -14.47 -1.55
CA ASN A 62 -6.97 -15.19 -1.62
C ASN A 62 -5.73 -14.30 -1.43
N ALA A 63 -5.87 -12.98 -1.27
CA ALA A 63 -4.73 -12.11 -1.00
C ALA A 63 -4.30 -12.18 0.47
N ASP A 64 -3.01 -12.38 0.71
CA ASP A 64 -2.43 -12.38 2.07
C ASP A 64 -2.33 -10.98 2.67
N LEU A 65 -2.09 -9.98 1.82
CA LEU A 65 -1.82 -8.60 2.18
C LEU A 65 -2.51 -7.64 1.20
N LEU A 66 -3.05 -6.55 1.74
CA LEU A 66 -3.56 -5.39 1.02
C LEU A 66 -2.79 -4.12 1.45
N LEU A 67 -2.17 -3.43 0.51
CA LEU A 67 -1.56 -2.12 0.71
C LEU A 67 -2.45 -1.07 0.06
N ALA A 68 -3.14 -0.27 0.87
CA ALA A 68 -4.08 0.73 0.41
C ALA A 68 -3.48 2.14 0.55
N LEU A 69 -3.13 2.76 -0.57
CA LEU A 69 -2.62 4.14 -0.64
C LEU A 69 -3.73 5.19 -0.53
N ASP A 70 -4.98 4.76 -0.68
CA ASP A 70 -6.19 5.51 -0.35
C ASP A 70 -7.16 4.59 0.40
N TRP A 71 -7.79 5.11 1.45
CA TRP A 71 -8.66 4.29 2.28
C TRP A 71 -9.93 3.83 1.57
N LYS A 72 -10.51 4.62 0.65
CA LYS A 72 -11.71 4.21 -0.10
C LYS A 72 -11.37 3.07 -1.04
N GLU A 73 -10.24 3.17 -1.74
CA GLU A 73 -9.77 2.14 -2.65
C GLU A 73 -9.35 0.85 -1.93
N GLY A 74 -8.78 0.99 -0.73
CA GLY A 74 -8.56 -0.16 0.15
C GLY A 74 -9.88 -0.84 0.53
N LEU A 75 -10.90 -0.07 0.91
CA LEU A 75 -12.21 -0.63 1.27
C LEU A 75 -12.90 -1.34 0.10
N ARG A 76 -12.79 -0.80 -1.12
CA ARG A 76 -13.28 -1.45 -2.35
C ARG A 76 -12.59 -2.80 -2.59
N ASN A 77 -11.30 -2.88 -2.29
CA ASN A 77 -10.48 -4.08 -2.51
C ASN A 77 -10.42 -5.05 -1.32
N LEU A 78 -11.10 -4.77 -0.21
CA LEU A 78 -11.14 -5.67 0.96
C LEU A 78 -11.58 -7.09 0.64
N HIS A 79 -12.50 -7.25 -0.31
CA HIS A 79 -13.02 -8.56 -0.73
C HIS A 79 -11.92 -9.48 -1.33
N MET A 80 -10.77 -8.92 -1.69
CA MET A 80 -9.62 -9.68 -2.17
C MET A 80 -8.86 -10.38 -1.05
N LEU A 81 -8.92 -9.86 0.19
CA LEU A 81 -8.20 -10.41 1.32
C LEU A 81 -8.77 -11.75 1.75
N LYS A 82 -7.88 -12.71 2.01
CA LYS A 82 -8.23 -13.95 2.68
C LYS A 82 -8.62 -13.70 4.13
N ARG A 83 -9.33 -14.65 4.74
CA ARG A 83 -9.59 -14.65 6.18
C ARG A 83 -8.25 -14.71 6.94
N GLY A 84 -8.06 -13.81 7.90
CA GLY A 84 -6.78 -13.64 8.60
C GLY A 84 -5.68 -12.94 7.78
N GLY A 85 -6.02 -12.42 6.59
CA GLY A 85 -5.15 -11.52 5.86
C GLY A 85 -4.95 -10.18 6.58
N ARG A 86 -3.90 -9.47 6.18
CA ARG A 86 -3.50 -8.19 6.78
C ARG A 86 -3.71 -7.05 5.79
N ALA A 87 -3.98 -5.86 6.30
CA ALA A 87 -4.11 -4.69 5.46
C ALA A 87 -3.46 -3.46 6.08
N VAL A 88 -2.71 -2.72 5.28
CA VAL A 88 -2.10 -1.45 5.66
C VAL A 88 -2.79 -0.34 4.89
N PHE A 89 -3.39 0.60 5.60
CA PHE A 89 -4.21 1.67 5.04
C PHE A 89 -3.56 3.04 5.27
N ASN A 90 -3.48 3.83 4.20
CA ASN A 90 -3.35 5.28 4.29
C ASN A 90 -4.72 5.87 4.64
N ALA A 91 -4.93 6.17 5.92
CA ALA A 91 -6.19 6.70 6.44
C ALA A 91 -5.94 7.63 7.63
N PRO A 92 -6.61 8.79 7.70
CA PRO A 92 -6.53 9.71 8.85
C PRO A 92 -7.38 9.23 10.05
N PHE A 93 -7.78 7.96 10.09
CA PHE A 93 -8.59 7.36 11.15
C PHE A 93 -8.33 5.86 11.25
N LYS A 94 -8.61 5.29 12.42
CA LYS A 94 -8.61 3.85 12.67
C LYS A 94 -10.00 3.26 12.47
N PHE A 95 -10.06 2.02 12.00
CA PHE A 95 -11.29 1.23 11.94
C PHE A 95 -10.94 -0.26 12.12
N LYS A 96 -11.96 -1.10 12.35
CA LYS A 96 -11.79 -2.54 12.48
C LYS A 96 -12.74 -3.26 11.55
N ILE A 97 -12.30 -4.41 11.04
CA ILE A 97 -13.10 -5.33 10.24
C ILE A 97 -12.99 -6.71 10.89
N PRO A 98 -14.11 -7.42 11.12
CA PRO A 98 -14.07 -8.75 11.67
C PRO A 98 -13.15 -9.68 10.86
N ALA A 99 -12.30 -10.46 11.55
CA ALA A 99 -11.40 -11.45 10.96
C ALA A 99 -10.34 -10.90 9.97
N THR A 100 -10.02 -9.60 10.03
CA THR A 100 -8.95 -8.97 9.25
C THR A 100 -8.11 -8.07 10.16
N GLU A 101 -6.79 -8.19 10.08
CA GLU A 101 -5.87 -7.29 10.77
C GLU A 101 -5.71 -6.01 9.95
N ILE A 102 -6.19 -4.89 10.49
CA ILE A 102 -6.15 -3.58 9.84
C ILE A 102 -5.16 -2.68 10.59
N TYR A 103 -4.16 -2.19 9.86
CA TYR A 103 -3.22 -1.17 10.29
C TYR A 103 -3.53 0.11 9.52
N SER A 104 -3.55 1.26 10.19
CA SER A 104 -3.90 2.54 9.58
C SER A 104 -2.97 3.64 10.04
N ILE A 105 -2.45 4.40 9.09
CA ILE A 105 -1.57 5.55 9.31
C ILE A 105 -1.98 6.69 8.39
N ASP A 106 -1.75 7.93 8.81
CA ASP A 106 -1.86 9.09 7.93
C ASP A 106 -0.53 9.32 7.21
N ALA A 107 -0.29 8.48 6.21
CA ALA A 107 0.94 8.53 5.42
C ALA A 107 1.01 9.81 4.57
N THR A 108 -0.14 10.32 4.12
CA THR A 108 -0.24 11.59 3.42
C THR A 108 0.24 12.74 4.29
N GLU A 109 -0.24 12.82 5.54
CA GLU A 109 0.20 13.85 6.48
C GLU A 109 1.67 13.69 6.84
N SER A 110 2.13 12.46 7.06
CA SER A 110 3.52 12.18 7.39
C SER A 110 4.45 12.64 6.26
N ALA A 111 4.11 12.32 5.02
CA ALA A 111 4.83 12.78 3.83
C ALA A 111 4.75 14.30 3.64
N ARG A 112 3.62 14.94 3.99
CA ARG A 112 3.48 16.40 3.98
C ARG A 112 4.47 17.08 4.92
N ARG A 113 4.65 16.55 6.14
CA ARG A 113 5.61 17.09 7.12
C ARG A 113 7.06 16.94 6.69
N LEU A 114 7.35 15.94 5.85
CA LEU A 114 8.65 15.77 5.21
C LEU A 114 8.85 16.74 4.03
N GLY A 115 7.80 17.40 3.54
CA GLY A 115 7.87 18.39 2.47
C GLY A 115 7.52 17.86 1.07
N ASP A 116 7.12 16.59 0.92
CA ASP A 116 6.64 16.06 -0.36
C ASP A 116 5.53 15.01 -0.15
N ILE A 117 4.28 15.42 -0.37
CA ILE A 117 3.10 14.54 -0.26
C ILE A 117 3.14 13.36 -1.24
N GLN A 118 3.92 13.43 -2.32
CA GLN A 118 4.04 12.35 -3.30
C GLN A 118 4.82 11.14 -2.75
N LEU A 119 5.43 11.27 -1.57
CA LEU A 119 6.19 10.19 -0.90
C LEU A 119 5.33 9.36 0.06
N ALA A 120 4.02 9.61 0.15
CA ALA A 120 3.11 8.86 1.03
C ALA A 120 3.14 7.34 0.79
N ASN A 121 3.40 6.90 -0.45
CA ASN A 121 3.57 5.49 -0.78
C ASN A 121 4.81 4.85 -0.13
N LEU A 122 5.91 5.60 0.01
CA LEU A 122 7.12 5.13 0.70
C LEU A 122 6.92 5.08 2.20
N VAL A 123 6.16 6.03 2.77
CA VAL A 123 5.77 5.96 4.19
C VAL A 123 4.93 4.70 4.46
N ILE A 124 3.94 4.41 3.61
CA ILE A 124 3.15 3.16 3.70
C ILE A 124 4.04 1.93 3.58
N LEU A 125 4.97 1.91 2.63
CA LEU A 125 5.90 0.80 2.43
C LEU A 125 6.79 0.58 3.66
N GLY A 126 7.33 1.66 4.23
CA GLY A 126 8.14 1.63 5.45
C GLY A 126 7.36 1.07 6.63
N TYR A 127 6.13 1.53 6.81
CA TYR A 127 5.27 1.03 7.89
C TYR A 127 4.86 -0.44 7.68
N ALA A 128 4.61 -0.87 6.44
CA ALA A 128 4.38 -2.28 6.15
C ALA A 128 5.60 -3.16 6.47
N LEU A 129 6.82 -2.64 6.28
CA LEU A 129 8.04 -3.35 6.66
C LEU A 129 8.18 -3.48 8.19
N SER A 130 7.90 -2.42 8.94
CA SER A 130 8.02 -2.48 10.41
C SER A 130 7.02 -3.42 11.07
N LEU A 131 5.86 -3.62 10.44
CA LEU A 131 4.87 -4.61 10.85
C LEU A 131 5.23 -6.05 10.47
N ASN A 132 6.33 -6.28 9.76
CA ASN A 132 6.73 -7.60 9.23
C ASN A 132 5.60 -8.29 8.43
N VAL A 133 4.82 -7.51 7.67
CA VAL A 133 3.76 -8.05 6.80
C VAL A 133 4.24 -8.32 5.38
N LEU A 134 5.43 -7.82 5.02
CA LEU A 134 6.09 -8.05 3.74
C LEU A 134 7.13 -9.17 3.85
N PRO A 135 7.35 -9.97 2.78
CA PRO A 135 8.32 -11.06 2.75
C PRO A 135 9.76 -10.57 2.51
N PHE A 136 10.09 -9.33 2.92
CA PHE A 136 11.36 -8.68 2.60
C PHE A 136 11.93 -7.98 3.84
N ARG A 137 13.26 -7.91 3.91
CA ARG A 137 13.95 -7.11 4.92
C ARG A 137 13.97 -5.63 4.52
N SER A 138 14.12 -4.76 5.51
CA SER A 138 14.13 -3.30 5.28
C SER A 138 15.31 -2.84 4.42
N ASP A 139 16.50 -3.42 4.60
CA ASP A 139 17.69 -3.13 3.80
C ASP A 139 17.51 -3.51 2.31
N GLU A 140 16.92 -4.67 2.05
CA GLU A 140 16.62 -5.13 0.68
C GLU A 140 15.72 -4.15 -0.07
N VAL A 141 14.70 -3.61 0.61
CA VAL A 141 13.79 -2.62 0.04
C VAL A 141 14.47 -1.25 -0.11
N ARG A 142 15.26 -0.83 0.89
CA ARG A 142 15.98 0.44 0.88
C ARG A 142 16.89 0.57 -0.35
N ASP A 143 17.63 -0.48 -0.68
CA ASP A 143 18.53 -0.52 -1.84
C ASP A 143 17.77 -0.33 -3.16
N VAL A 144 16.62 -0.99 -3.31
CA VAL A 144 15.78 -0.88 -4.50
C VAL A 144 15.14 0.51 -4.58
N VAL A 145 14.66 1.06 -3.47
CA VAL A 145 14.13 2.42 -3.42
C VAL A 145 15.20 3.43 -3.85
N HIS A 146 16.42 3.31 -3.34
CA HIS A 146 17.54 4.17 -3.73
C HIS A 146 17.91 4.04 -5.21
N MET A 147 17.78 2.84 -5.78
CA MET A 147 18.02 2.59 -7.21
C MET A 147 16.94 3.21 -8.10
N LEU A 148 15.66 3.03 -7.76
CA LEU A 148 14.54 3.39 -8.61
C LEU A 148 14.13 4.86 -8.50
N LEU A 149 14.44 5.54 -7.40
CA LEU A 149 14.08 6.95 -7.23
C LEU A 149 14.92 7.86 -8.15
N PRO A 150 14.29 8.90 -8.74
CA PRO A 150 15.02 10.00 -9.37
C PRO A 150 16.02 10.61 -8.38
N ILE A 151 17.17 11.06 -8.89
CA ILE A 151 18.25 11.65 -8.07
C ILE A 151 17.71 12.74 -7.14
N SER A 152 16.83 13.62 -7.64
CA SER A 152 16.21 14.70 -6.87
C SER A 152 15.32 14.24 -5.71
N LYS A 153 14.85 12.99 -5.71
CA LYS A 153 13.96 12.44 -4.68
C LYS A 153 14.64 11.40 -3.80
N LYS A 154 15.89 11.00 -4.05
CA LYS A 154 16.54 9.89 -3.33
C LYS A 154 16.62 10.13 -1.83
N GLU A 155 17.21 11.25 -1.42
CA GLU A 155 17.39 11.55 0.00
C GLU A 155 16.05 11.61 0.74
N LEU A 156 15.11 12.40 0.21
CA LEU A 156 13.81 12.58 0.86
C LEU A 156 12.95 11.31 0.83
N GLY A 157 13.00 10.54 -0.26
CA GLY A 157 12.29 9.28 -0.38
C GLY A 157 12.80 8.22 0.60
N LEU A 158 14.12 8.15 0.83
CA LEU A 158 14.69 7.28 1.87
C LEU A 158 14.26 7.72 3.27
N LYS A 159 14.24 9.03 3.55
CA LYS A 159 13.70 9.57 4.82
C LYS A 159 12.22 9.22 5.00
N ALA A 160 11.42 9.25 3.93
CA ALA A 160 10.01 8.87 3.99
C ALA A 160 9.81 7.38 4.28
N LEU A 161 10.61 6.51 3.66
CA LEU A 161 10.61 5.08 3.93
C LEU A 161 10.99 4.80 5.40
N GLU A 162 12.04 5.47 5.88
CA GLU A 162 12.57 5.34 7.23
C GLU A 162 11.59 5.85 8.29
N ALA A 163 10.98 7.02 8.08
CA ALA A 163 9.92 7.54 8.95
C ALA A 163 8.76 6.54 9.09
N GLY A 164 8.34 5.92 7.97
CA GLY A 164 7.38 4.83 7.96
C GLY A 164 7.80 3.63 8.82
N PHE A 165 9.05 3.20 8.68
CA PHE A 165 9.60 2.04 9.37
C PHE A 165 9.77 2.27 10.88
N GLU A 166 10.35 3.40 11.28
CA GLU A 166 10.58 3.74 12.69
C GLU A 166 9.28 4.07 13.44
N GLY A 167 8.16 4.23 12.71
CA GLY A 167 6.90 4.63 13.31
C GLY A 167 6.86 6.11 13.70
N VAL A 168 7.77 6.93 13.15
CA VAL A 168 7.73 8.40 13.22
C VAL A 168 6.69 8.91 12.22
N ILE A 169 5.47 8.41 12.39
CA ILE A 169 4.33 8.63 11.51
C ILE A 169 3.14 9.06 12.33
N ILE A 170 2.19 9.66 11.64
CA ILE A 170 0.98 10.11 12.29
C ILE A 170 0.02 8.94 12.36
N THR A 171 0.01 8.36 13.56
CA THR A 171 -0.97 7.35 13.91
C THR A 171 -2.28 8.06 14.23
N PRO A 172 -3.38 7.77 13.51
CA PRO A 172 -4.63 8.45 13.77
C PRO A 172 -5.23 8.06 15.13
N GLU A 173 -5.71 9.05 15.88
CA GLU A 173 -6.43 8.86 17.14
C GLU A 173 -7.91 8.59 16.91
N ARG A 174 -8.50 9.28 15.91
CA ARG A 174 -9.91 9.16 15.57
C ARG A 174 -10.24 7.74 15.13
N ARG A 175 -11.33 7.19 15.67
CA ARG A 175 -11.88 5.89 15.27
C ARG A 175 -13.22 6.04 14.57
N ILE A 176 -13.41 5.33 13.46
CA ILE A 176 -14.66 5.32 12.69
C ILE A 176 -15.18 3.89 12.58
N SER A 177 -16.50 3.72 12.65
CA SER A 177 -17.12 2.39 12.51
C SER A 177 -17.10 1.93 11.06
N TYR A 178 -16.98 0.61 10.84
CA TYR A 178 -17.03 0.04 9.49
C TYR A 178 -18.39 0.28 8.79
N LYS A 179 -19.49 0.32 9.55
CA LYS A 179 -20.82 0.66 9.04
C LYS A 179 -20.82 2.07 8.44
N THR A 180 -20.29 3.05 9.17
CA THR A 180 -20.16 4.44 8.73
C THR A 180 -19.28 4.55 7.48
N LEU A 181 -18.17 3.82 7.41
CA LEU A 181 -17.32 3.81 6.21
C LEU A 181 -18.05 3.26 4.97
N LYS A 182 -18.86 2.21 5.13
CA LYS A 182 -19.69 1.67 4.05
C LYS A 182 -20.74 2.68 3.58
N GLU A 183 -21.33 3.45 4.49
CA GLU A 183 -22.29 4.50 4.14
C GLU A 183 -21.61 5.62 3.33
N ILE A 184 -20.42 6.06 3.75
CA ILE A 184 -19.64 7.09 3.01
C ILE A 184 -19.28 6.61 1.60
N LEU A 185 -18.94 5.33 1.42
CA LEU A 185 -18.65 4.77 0.09
C LEU A 185 -19.87 4.74 -0.83
N LYS A 186 -21.08 4.54 -0.28
CA LYS A 186 -22.33 4.53 -1.05
C LYS A 186 -22.79 5.93 -1.43
N GLY A 187 -22.53 6.94 -0.59
CA GLY A 187 -22.92 8.34 -0.82
C GLY A 187 -22.02 9.13 -1.78
N GLY A 188 -21.00 8.50 -2.39
CA GLY A 188 -20.05 9.17 -3.30
C GLY A 188 -20.48 9.27 -4.76
N VAL A 189 -21.77 9.08 -5.07
CA VAL A 189 -22.35 9.28 -6.41
C VAL A 189 -23.58 10.18 -6.25
N THR A 190 -23.35 11.48 -6.28
CA THR A 190 -24.30 12.53 -6.69
C THR A 190 -23.49 13.68 -7.24
#